data_AF-A0A1V6IY00-F1
#
_entry.id   AF-A0A1V6IY00-F1
#
_cell.length_a   1.000
_cell.length_b   1.000
_cell.length_c   1.000
_cell.angle_alpha   90.00
_cell.angle_beta   90.00
_cell.angle_gamma   90.00
#
_symmetry.space_group_name_H-M   'P 1'
#
loop_
_entity.id
_entity.type
_entity.pdbx_description
1 polymer ?
#
loop_
_entity_poly.entity_id
_entity_poly.type
_entity_poly.pdbx_seq_one_letter_code
_entity_poly.pdbx_strand_id
1 'polypeptide(L)'
;MKLFLSKIINYFYITGQTWQVVWLDIWHEWIGRVMVIINGILWLGSWVMASVLYFLGGSKLLILHYNVHFGIDFIGRPAMIYWLPLGLTVAIALNSFLPLVHYSAPRQLRLVILIGTLLVSTLVNVALGSLLFINFY
;
A
#
# COMPACT_ATOMS: atom_id res chain seq x y z
N MET A 1 34.84 1.41 15.49
CA MET A 1 34.10 0.85 14.34
C MET A 1 33.39 -0.47 14.63
N LYS A 2 34.09 -1.53 15.09
CA LYS A 2 33.46 -2.87 15.34
C LYS A 2 32.26 -2.84 16.30
N LEU A 3 32.37 -2.06 17.39
CA LEU A 3 31.31 -1.91 18.40
C LEU A 3 30.05 -1.19 17.86
N PHE A 4 30.21 -0.23 16.94
CA PHE A 4 29.09 0.49 16.34
C PHE A 4 28.33 -0.38 15.34
N LEU A 5 29.04 -1.10 14.48
CA LEU A 5 28.46 -2.08 13.56
C LEU A 5 27.72 -3.20 14.28
N SER A 6 28.32 -3.75 15.35
CA SER A 6 27.68 -4.78 16.16
C SER A 6 26.37 -4.30 16.81
N LYS A 7 26.32 -3.06 17.30
CA LYS A 7 25.09 -2.47 17.85
C LYS A 7 24.02 -2.31 16.77
N ILE A 8 24.36 -1.81 15.59
CA ILE A 8 23.41 -1.66 14.47
C ILE A 8 22.82 -3.02 14.08
N ILE A 9 23.66 -4.05 13.91
CA ILE A 9 23.22 -5.40 13.58
C ILE A 9 22.28 -5.94 14.66
N ASN A 10 22.60 -5.71 15.93
CA ASN A 10 21.75 -6.13 17.03
C ASN A 10 20.38 -5.41 17.02
N TYR A 11 20.34 -4.11 16.70
CA TYR A 11 19.08 -3.38 16.54
C TYR A 11 18.22 -3.96 15.42
N PHE A 12 18.80 -4.27 14.26
CA PHE A 12 18.06 -4.91 13.17
C PHE A 12 17.55 -6.29 13.57
N TYR A 13 18.35 -7.08 14.27
CA TYR A 13 17.96 -8.40 14.74
C TYR A 13 16.78 -8.34 15.71
N ILE A 14 16.86 -7.50 16.73
CA ILE A 14 15.78 -7.32 17.73
C ILE A 14 14.52 -6.79 17.05
N THR A 15 14.64 -5.75 16.23
CA THR A 15 13.51 -5.17 15.49
C THR A 15 12.83 -6.20 14.59
N GLY A 16 13.62 -7.03 13.90
CA GLY A 16 13.13 -8.11 13.06
C GLY A 16 12.36 -9.18 13.84
N GLN A 17 12.87 -9.60 15.01
CA GLN A 17 12.16 -10.54 15.89
C GLN A 17 10.84 -9.96 16.39
N THR A 18 10.85 -8.72 16.89
CA THR A 18 9.64 -8.04 17.34
C THR A 18 8.61 -7.94 16.22
N TRP A 19 9.05 -7.64 14.99
CA TRP A 19 8.18 -7.53 13.81
C TRP A 19 7.52 -8.87 13.50
N GLN A 20 8.29 -9.95 13.49
CA GLN A 20 7.76 -11.29 13.28
C GLN A 20 6.71 -11.67 14.31
N VAL A 21 6.96 -11.41 15.60
CA VAL A 21 5.99 -11.75 16.67
C VAL A 21 4.69 -10.97 16.50
N VAL A 22 4.76 -9.64 16.27
CA VAL A 22 3.55 -8.82 16.13
C VAL A 22 2.72 -9.24 14.92
N TRP A 23 3.37 -9.58 13.80
CA TRP A 23 2.68 -10.04 12.61
C TRP A 23 2.11 -11.46 12.76
N LEU A 24 2.79 -12.33 13.50
CA LEU A 24 2.24 -13.62 13.89
C LEU A 24 0.99 -13.45 14.75
N ASP A 25 0.99 -12.54 15.73
CA ASP A 25 -0.19 -12.26 16.55
C ASP A 25 -1.37 -11.75 15.72
N ILE A 26 -1.12 -10.80 14.81
CA ILE A 26 -2.12 -10.30 13.85
C ILE A 26 -2.68 -11.44 12.99
N TRP A 27 -1.83 -12.36 12.53
CA TRP A 27 -2.22 -13.48 11.70
C TRP A 27 -3.04 -14.53 12.46
N HIS A 28 -2.74 -14.78 13.73
CA HIS A 28 -3.51 -15.72 14.55
C HIS A 28 -4.90 -15.19 14.86
N GLU A 29 -5.07 -13.88 15.04
CA GLU A 29 -6.39 -13.26 15.16
C GLU A 29 -7.21 -13.36 13.86
N TRP A 30 -8.42 -13.93 13.93
CA TRP A 30 -9.32 -14.08 12.76
C TRP A 30 -9.51 -12.76 11.98
N ILE A 31 -9.87 -11.68 12.69
CA ILE A 31 -10.12 -10.38 12.07
C ILE A 31 -8.84 -9.83 11.45
N GLY A 32 -7.70 -9.93 12.15
CA GLY A 32 -6.40 -9.49 11.63
C GLY A 32 -6.03 -10.22 10.34
N ARG A 33 -6.16 -11.55 10.32
CA ARG A 33 -5.92 -12.38 9.14
C ARG A 33 -6.77 -11.98 7.94
N VAL A 34 -8.09 -11.82 8.14
CA VAL A 34 -9.00 -11.41 7.07
C VAL A 34 -8.60 -10.04 6.52
N MET A 35 -8.30 -9.08 7.38
CA MET A 35 -7.87 -7.74 6.96
C MET A 35 -6.56 -7.78 6.16
N VAL A 36 -5.59 -8.60 6.59
CA VAL A 36 -4.31 -8.77 5.87
C VAL A 36 -4.54 -9.39 4.49
N ILE A 37 -5.38 -10.42 4.39
CA ILE A 37 -5.70 -11.06 3.11
C ILE A 37 -6.38 -10.07 2.16
N ILE A 38 -7.38 -9.33 2.63
CA ILE A 38 -8.09 -8.34 1.79
C ILE A 38 -7.12 -7.24 1.33
N ASN A 39 -6.28 -6.72 2.24
CA ASN A 39 -5.24 -5.74 1.87
C ASN A 39 -4.28 -6.31 0.82
N GLY A 40 -3.85 -7.57 0.96
CA GLY A 40 -3.00 -8.25 -0.01
C GLY A 40 -3.65 -8.37 -1.39
N ILE A 41 -4.94 -8.73 -1.44
CA ILE A 41 -5.71 -8.80 -2.68
C ILE A 41 -5.83 -7.43 -3.34
N LEU A 42 -6.16 -6.37 -2.58
CA LEU A 42 -6.27 -5.01 -3.10
C LEU A 42 -4.92 -4.45 -3.56
N TRP A 43 -3.84 -4.78 -2.84
CA TRP A 43 -2.49 -4.39 -3.22
C TRP A 43 -2.10 -5.04 -4.56
N LEU A 44 -2.27 -6.36 -4.70
CA LEU A 44 -2.03 -7.06 -5.98
C LEU A 44 -2.95 -6.54 -7.08
N GLY A 45 -4.23 -6.33 -6.78
CA GLY A 45 -5.21 -5.76 -7.69
C GLY A 45 -4.78 -4.40 -8.24
N SER A 46 -4.23 -3.54 -7.39
CA SER A 46 -3.75 -2.21 -7.82
C SER A 46 -2.60 -2.28 -8.82
N TRP A 47 -1.66 -3.21 -8.63
CA TRP A 47 -0.57 -3.45 -9.58
C TRP A 47 -1.07 -4.05 -10.89
N VAL A 48 -2.01 -4.99 -10.83
CA VAL A 48 -2.66 -5.58 -12.01
C VAL A 48 -3.40 -4.50 -12.80
N MET A 49 -4.22 -3.67 -12.16
CA MET A 49 -4.97 -2.60 -12.81
C MET A 49 -4.05 -1.56 -13.44
N ALA A 50 -2.99 -1.13 -12.74
CA ALA A 50 -1.99 -0.23 -13.29
C ALA A 50 -1.29 -0.83 -14.52
N SER A 51 -1.02 -2.13 -14.50
CA SER A 51 -0.42 -2.84 -15.64
C SER A 51 -1.37 -2.89 -16.83
N VAL A 52 -2.64 -3.20 -16.61
CA VAL A 52 -3.69 -3.18 -17.65
C VAL A 52 -3.80 -1.78 -18.27
N LEU A 53 -3.90 -0.74 -17.45
CA LEU A 53 -3.93 0.65 -17.91
C LEU A 53 -2.71 1.02 -18.75
N TYR A 54 -1.51 0.61 -18.32
CA TYR A 54 -0.28 0.81 -19.05
C TYR A 54 -0.32 0.15 -20.44
N PHE A 55 -0.75 -1.10 -20.51
CA PHE A 55 -0.83 -1.83 -21.78
C PHE A 55 -1.89 -1.26 -22.73
N LEU A 56 -3.06 -0.89 -22.21
CA LEU A 56 -4.14 -0.28 -23.01
C LEU A 56 -3.75 1.12 -23.50
N GLY A 57 -3.00 1.88 -22.71
CA GLY A 57 -2.51 3.21 -23.09
C GLY A 57 -1.47 3.17 -24.20
N GLY A 58 -0.64 2.13 -24.26
CA GLY A 58 0.39 1.97 -25.28
C GLY A 58 1.33 3.18 -25.35
N SER A 59 1.46 3.78 -26.54
CA SER A 59 2.25 5.00 -26.76
C SER A 59 1.46 6.30 -26.63
N LYS A 60 0.15 6.23 -26.33
CA LYS A 60 -0.72 7.40 -26.23
C LYS A 60 -0.60 8.05 -24.86
N LEU A 61 -0.90 9.34 -24.83
CA LEU A 61 -1.11 10.03 -23.56
C LEU A 61 -2.45 9.62 -22.96
N LEU A 62 -2.48 9.47 -21.64
CA LEU A 62 -3.67 9.16 -20.86
C LEU A 62 -4.03 10.34 -19.97
N ILE A 63 -5.32 10.51 -19.73
CA ILE A 63 -5.87 11.36 -18.68
C ILE A 63 -5.50 10.71 -17.35
N LEU A 64 -4.73 11.41 -16.53
CA LEU A 64 -4.23 10.92 -15.24
C LEU A 64 -4.92 11.59 -14.06
N HIS A 65 -5.60 12.71 -14.28
CA HIS A 65 -6.48 13.33 -13.30
C HIS A 65 -7.63 14.04 -14.02
N TYR A 66 -8.80 13.99 -13.40
CA TYR A 66 -10.00 14.66 -13.86
C TYR A 66 -10.64 15.36 -12.68
N ASN A 67 -10.87 16.66 -12.84
CA ASN A 67 -11.55 17.50 -11.90
C ASN A 67 -13.01 17.69 -12.35
N VAL A 68 -13.96 17.53 -11.42
CA VAL A 68 -15.39 17.68 -11.72
C VAL A 68 -15.74 19.09 -12.21
N HIS A 69 -15.03 20.12 -11.71
CA HIS A 69 -15.27 21.51 -12.08
C HIS A 69 -14.41 21.98 -13.26
N PHE A 70 -13.16 21.52 -13.36
CA PHE A 70 -12.19 22.01 -14.36
C PHE A 70 -11.97 21.04 -15.54
N GLY A 71 -12.61 19.87 -15.53
CA GLY A 71 -12.40 18.84 -16.54
C GLY A 71 -11.03 18.17 -16.41
N ILE A 72 -10.41 17.85 -17.55
CA ILE A 72 -9.08 17.22 -17.58
C ILE A 72 -8.03 18.28 -17.22
N ASP A 73 -7.37 18.11 -16.08
CA ASP A 73 -6.31 19.00 -15.59
C ASP A 73 -4.92 18.34 -15.59
N PHE A 74 -4.84 17.02 -15.77
CA PHE A 74 -3.57 16.31 -15.92
C PHE A 74 -3.63 15.18 -16.95
N ILE A 75 -2.71 15.26 -17.93
CA ILE A 75 -2.50 14.28 -18.97
C ILE A 75 -1.02 13.87 -18.94
N GLY A 76 -0.72 12.59 -19.08
CA GLY A 76 0.66 12.12 -19.03
C GLY A 76 0.88 10.76 -19.65
N ARG A 77 2.11 10.25 -19.49
CA ARG A 77 2.50 8.94 -20.02
C ARG A 77 1.84 7.82 -19.20
N PRO A 78 1.44 6.69 -19.81
CA PRO A 78 0.82 5.57 -19.08
C PRO A 78 1.67 5.05 -17.91
N ALA A 79 2.99 5.11 -18.03
CA ALA A 79 3.91 4.71 -16.96
C ALA A 79 3.74 5.49 -15.65
N MET A 80 3.18 6.70 -15.69
CA MET A 80 2.95 7.51 -14.49
C MET A 80 1.83 6.92 -13.60
N ILE A 81 1.00 6.02 -14.12
CA ILE A 81 -0.06 5.36 -13.34
C ILE A 81 0.51 4.51 -12.19
N TYR A 82 1.73 3.98 -12.37
CA TYR A 82 2.41 3.18 -11.35
C TYR A 82 2.75 3.97 -10.06
N TRP A 83 2.67 5.30 -10.07
CA TRP A 83 2.83 6.09 -8.84
C TRP A 83 1.77 5.76 -7.79
N LEU A 84 0.54 5.41 -8.19
CA LEU A 84 -0.53 5.02 -7.28
C LEU A 84 -0.24 3.71 -6.53
N PRO A 85 -0.02 2.55 -7.20
CA PRO A 85 0.30 1.30 -6.51
C PRO A 85 1.68 1.35 -5.81
N LEU A 86 2.63 2.15 -6.31
CA LEU A 86 3.90 2.37 -5.61
C LEU A 86 3.67 3.12 -4.28
N GLY A 87 2.90 4.21 -4.30
CA GLY A 87 2.52 4.94 -3.09
C GLY A 87 1.79 4.05 -2.08
N LEU A 88 0.89 3.18 -2.56
CA LEU A 88 0.24 2.18 -1.72
C LEU A 88 1.24 1.19 -1.11
N THR A 89 2.19 0.69 -1.90
CA THR A 89 3.24 -0.24 -1.43
C THR A 89 4.07 0.41 -0.31
N VAL A 90 4.45 1.67 -0.48
CA VAL A 90 5.17 2.44 0.54
C VAL A 90 4.31 2.63 1.79
N ALA A 91 3.04 2.98 1.64
CA ALA A 91 2.12 3.15 2.77
C ALA A 91 1.94 1.84 3.57
N ILE A 92 1.76 0.71 2.89
CA ILE A 92 1.68 -0.62 3.53
C ILE A 92 2.98 -0.94 4.25
N ALA A 93 4.13 -0.71 3.59
CA ALA A 93 5.44 -0.97 4.19
C ALA A 93 5.63 -0.15 5.47
N LEU A 94 5.34 1.16 5.44
CA LEU A 94 5.44 2.03 6.62
C LEU A 94 4.46 1.59 7.72
N ASN A 95 3.21 1.31 7.36
CA ASN A 95 2.20 0.85 8.31
C ASN A 95 2.57 -0.50 8.93
N SER A 96 3.43 -1.31 8.28
CA SER A 96 3.90 -2.58 8.84
C SER A 96 4.86 -2.44 10.02
N PHE A 97 5.51 -1.28 10.15
CA PHE A 97 6.42 -0.99 11.25
C PHE A 97 5.76 -0.21 12.39
N LEU A 98 4.61 0.44 12.17
CA LEU A 98 3.89 1.18 13.22
C LEU A 98 3.53 0.33 14.45
N PRO A 99 3.09 -0.94 14.30
CA PRO A 99 2.85 -1.82 15.45
C PRO A 99 4.10 -2.10 16.30
N LEU A 100 5.31 -1.91 15.77
CA LEU A 100 6.55 -2.16 16.51
C LEU A 100 6.84 -1.11 17.57
N VAL A 101 6.47 0.14 17.31
CA VAL A 101 6.70 1.26 18.23
C VAL A 101 6.00 1.01 19.57
N HIS A 102 4.94 0.21 19.54
CA HIS A 102 4.19 -0.21 20.70
C HIS A 102 4.07 -1.73 20.65
N TYR A 103 5.12 -2.48 20.99
CA TYR A 103 5.06 -3.96 21.04
C TYR A 103 3.89 -4.48 21.90
N SER A 104 3.56 -3.75 22.98
CA SER A 104 2.36 -3.93 23.80
C SER A 104 1.15 -3.12 23.30
N ALA A 105 1.07 -2.87 21.99
CA ALA A 105 -0.04 -2.15 21.38
C ALA A 105 -1.35 -2.85 21.75
N PRO A 106 -2.35 -2.12 22.24
CA PRO A 106 -3.67 -2.68 22.41
C PRO A 106 -4.16 -3.18 21.05
N ARG A 107 -4.88 -4.30 21.05
CA ARG A 107 -5.51 -4.89 19.86
C ARG A 107 -6.21 -3.86 18.97
N GLN A 108 -6.84 -2.86 19.59
CA GLN A 108 -7.51 -1.74 18.91
C GLN A 108 -6.56 -0.95 18.00
N LEU A 109 -5.33 -0.65 18.43
CA LEU A 109 -4.37 0.11 17.64
C LEU A 109 -3.93 -0.68 16.39
N ARG A 110 -3.67 -1.99 16.54
CA ARG A 110 -3.35 -2.86 15.40
C ARG A 110 -4.49 -2.89 14.37
N LEU A 111 -5.72 -3.00 14.84
CA LEU A 111 -6.90 -2.96 13.97
C LEU A 111 -7.07 -1.61 13.27
N VAL A 112 -6.85 -0.49 13.97
CA VAL A 112 -6.92 0.85 13.36
C VAL A 112 -5.89 0.99 12.24
N ILE A 113 -4.66 0.48 12.43
CA ILE A 113 -3.63 0.49 11.38
C ILE A 113 -4.05 -0.35 10.18
N LEU A 114 -4.58 -1.55 10.40
CA LEU A 114 -5.05 -2.44 9.32
C LEU A 114 -6.25 -1.85 8.57
N ILE A 115 -7.20 -1.23 9.28
CA ILE A 115 -8.37 -0.56 8.70
C ILE A 115 -7.95 0.67 7.91
N GLY A 116 -7.03 1.49 8.43
CA GLY A 116 -6.48 2.63 7.70
C GLY A 116 -5.77 2.20 6.41
N THR A 117 -4.99 1.13 6.49
CA THR A 117 -4.33 0.53 5.31
C THR A 117 -5.36 0.01 4.30
N LEU A 118 -6.44 -0.61 4.78
CA LEU A 118 -7.53 -1.10 3.94
C LEU A 118 -8.23 0.05 3.21
N LEU A 119 -8.52 1.15 3.92
CA LEU A 119 -9.15 2.33 3.35
C LEU A 119 -8.30 2.92 2.23
N VAL A 120 -6.99 3.09 2.46
CA VAL A 120 -6.06 3.59 1.43
C VAL A 120 -6.00 2.63 0.24
N SER A 121 -5.92 1.33 0.49
CA SER A 121 -5.92 0.31 -0.58
C SER A 121 -7.18 0.39 -1.44
N THR A 122 -8.34 0.55 -0.82
CA THR A 122 -9.62 0.72 -1.53
C THR A 122 -9.62 2.00 -2.36
N LEU A 123 -9.23 3.13 -1.78
CA LEU A 123 -9.21 4.42 -2.49
C LEU A 123 -8.27 4.39 -3.71
N VAL A 124 -7.12 3.74 -3.60
CA VAL A 124 -6.19 3.56 -4.73
C VAL A 124 -6.82 2.72 -5.84
N ASN A 125 -7.51 1.63 -5.51
CA ASN A 125 -8.19 0.81 -6.50
C ASN A 125 -9.39 1.54 -7.14
N VAL A 126 -10.13 2.34 -6.37
CA VAL A 126 -11.18 3.22 -6.91
C VAL A 126 -10.58 4.23 -7.87
N ALA A 127 -9.49 4.89 -7.51
CA ALA A 127 -8.81 5.85 -8.38
C ALA A 127 -8.34 5.19 -9.69
N LEU A 128 -7.71 4.01 -9.63
CA LEU A 128 -7.31 3.26 -10.82
C LEU A 128 -8.53 2.84 -11.66
N GLY A 129 -9.63 2.44 -11.02
CA GLY A 129 -10.88 2.12 -11.70
C GLY A 129 -11.49 3.33 -12.42
N SER A 130 -11.47 4.50 -11.79
CA SER A 130 -11.89 5.76 -12.41
C SER A 130 -11.01 6.12 -13.60
N LEU A 131 -9.69 5.94 -13.50
CA LEU A 131 -8.77 6.19 -14.63
C LEU A 131 -9.05 5.23 -15.80
N LEU A 132 -9.38 3.97 -15.53
CA LEU A 132 -9.76 3.00 -16.57
C LEU A 132 -11.03 3.44 -17.27
N PHE A 133 -12.04 3.87 -16.51
CA PHE A 133 -13.29 4.36 -17.06
C PHE A 133 -13.05 5.58 -17.95
N ILE A 134 -12.47 6.65 -17.40
CA ILE A 134 -12.29 7.94 -18.10
C ILE A 134 -11.50 7.83 -19.41
N ASN A 135 -10.53 6.91 -19.49
CA ASN A 135 -9.67 6.79 -20.67
C ASN A 135 -10.21 5.85 -21.74
N PHE A 136 -11.05 4.87 -21.38
CA PHE A 136 -11.37 3.74 -22.28
C PHE A 136 -12.87 3.44 -22.39
N TYR A 137 -13.73 4.13 -21.64
CA TYR A 137 -15.19 4.00 -21.66
C TYR A 137 -15.85 5.37 -21.68
#